data_AF-A0ABD4QT55-F1
#
_entry.id   AF-A0ABD4QT55-F1
#
_cell.length_a   1.000
_cell.length_b   1.000
_cell.length_c   1.000
_cell.angle_alpha   90.00
_cell.angle_beta   90.00
_cell.angle_gamma   90.00
#
_symmetry.space_group_name_H-M   'P 1'
#
loop_
_entity.id
_entity.type
_entity.pdbx_description
1 polymer ?
#
loop_
_entity_poly.entity_id
_entity_poly.type
_entity_poly.pdbx_seq_one_letter_code
_entity_poly.pdbx_strand_id
1 'polypeptide(L)'
;MPGTVSLPEQSSVALLANRDHQTHEEWTLVGETLQTEIGKALRERTEQFWQQCRQQNVCAARLQQLQVQLPHERYELVALYWQKQAQRDALLGMELIGVDTELGDKMAYVKSIDQQVWGRQADILFADQYAYYDFVRQPNDYEGIASVEEALQSIEQRLTQHQYQWDTFSLNTGNARYEQAIRLIPQHLSLEQRLEVQQGLAELYLNEHERSEVAHRQIEQQAQAAQVIDYQQALAQLEKTLSNQRKTAYATLSTEEWVRYAAKQRYEFRKAFFAR
;
A
#
# COMPACT_ATOMS: atom_id res chain seq x y z
N MET A 1 -55.62 -48.88 -30.03
CA MET A 1 -54.96 -49.35 -28.79
C MET A 1 -53.47 -49.03 -28.92
N PRO A 2 -52.83 -48.58 -27.82
CA PRO A 2 -51.71 -47.65 -27.88
C PRO A 2 -50.40 -48.35 -28.24
N GLY A 3 -49.67 -47.74 -29.17
CA GLY A 3 -48.29 -48.09 -29.48
C GLY A 3 -47.37 -47.63 -28.36
N THR A 4 -46.52 -48.54 -27.90
CA THR A 4 -45.35 -48.27 -27.07
C THR A 4 -44.37 -47.40 -27.85
N VAL A 5 -44.24 -46.13 -27.46
CA VAL A 5 -43.13 -45.26 -27.87
C VAL A 5 -42.01 -45.47 -26.87
N SER A 6 -40.96 -46.16 -27.28
CA SER A 6 -39.68 -46.18 -26.57
C SER A 6 -39.05 -44.78 -26.64
N LEU A 7 -38.77 -44.19 -25.49
CA LEU A 7 -37.95 -42.99 -25.37
C LEU A 7 -36.46 -43.37 -25.57
N PRO A 8 -35.66 -42.54 -26.25
CA PRO A 8 -34.27 -42.87 -26.52
C PRO A 8 -33.39 -42.58 -25.29
N GLU A 9 -32.67 -43.60 -24.81
CA GLU A 9 -31.60 -43.54 -23.78
C GLU A 9 -30.37 -42.69 -24.20
N GLN A 10 -30.40 -42.01 -25.35
CA GLN A 10 -29.25 -41.32 -25.93
C GLN A 10 -29.00 -39.91 -25.38
N SER A 11 -29.94 -39.34 -24.61
CA SER A 11 -29.81 -37.97 -24.08
C SER A 11 -28.78 -37.86 -22.94
N SER A 12 -28.69 -38.87 -22.08
CA SER A 12 -27.83 -38.84 -20.89
C SER A 12 -26.35 -38.98 -21.23
N VAL A 13 -26.00 -39.78 -22.24
CA VAL A 13 -24.60 -40.00 -22.67
C VAL A 13 -24.03 -38.76 -23.37
N ALA A 14 -24.84 -38.08 -24.18
CA ALA A 14 -24.43 -36.84 -24.85
C ALA A 14 -24.23 -35.69 -23.84
N LEU A 15 -25.09 -35.59 -22.81
CA LEU A 15 -24.95 -34.60 -21.74
C LEU A 15 -23.71 -34.84 -20.86
N LEU A 16 -23.37 -36.09 -20.59
CA LEU A 16 -22.14 -36.45 -19.85
C LEU A 16 -20.89 -36.16 -20.67
N ALA A 17 -20.85 -36.56 -21.95
CA ALA A 17 -19.71 -36.29 -22.83
C ALA A 17 -19.43 -34.78 -23.03
N ASN A 18 -20.49 -33.97 -23.14
CA ASN A 18 -20.35 -32.52 -23.30
C ASN A 18 -19.84 -31.83 -22.02
N ARG A 19 -20.26 -32.35 -20.85
CA ARG A 19 -19.78 -31.90 -19.54
C ARG A 19 -18.32 -32.32 -19.29
N ASP A 20 -17.94 -33.52 -19.69
CA ASP A 20 -16.56 -34.01 -19.58
C ASP A 20 -15.62 -33.23 -20.53
N HIS A 21 -16.10 -32.85 -21.72
CA HIS A 21 -15.31 -32.04 -22.65
C HIS A 21 -15.11 -30.59 -22.17
N GLN A 22 -16.18 -29.94 -21.68
CA GLN A 22 -16.09 -28.58 -21.12
C GLN A 22 -15.17 -28.54 -19.88
N THR A 23 -15.27 -29.53 -18.99
CA THR A 23 -14.36 -29.60 -17.84
C THR A 23 -12.92 -29.81 -18.29
N HIS A 24 -12.66 -30.65 -19.30
CA HIS A 24 -11.30 -30.88 -19.80
C HIS A 24 -10.66 -29.61 -20.41
N GLU A 25 -11.40 -28.81 -21.18
CA GLU A 25 -10.92 -27.53 -21.72
C GLU A 25 -10.65 -26.52 -20.60
N GLU A 26 -11.53 -26.43 -19.62
CA GLU A 26 -11.38 -25.53 -18.46
C GLU A 26 -10.11 -25.85 -17.64
N TRP A 27 -9.83 -27.14 -17.39
CA TRP A 27 -8.63 -27.56 -16.64
C TRP A 27 -7.34 -27.44 -17.44
N THR A 28 -7.40 -27.54 -18.77
CA THR A 28 -6.23 -27.32 -19.64
C THR A 28 -5.81 -25.86 -19.60
N LEU A 29 -6.78 -24.94 -19.64
CA LEU A 29 -6.54 -23.51 -19.51
C LEU A 29 -5.94 -23.14 -18.13
N VAL A 30 -6.33 -23.85 -17.07
CA VAL A 30 -5.70 -23.70 -15.75
C VAL A 30 -4.22 -24.08 -15.78
N GLY A 31 -3.85 -25.17 -16.44
CA GLY A 31 -2.44 -25.57 -16.61
C GLY A 31 -1.62 -24.52 -17.37
N GLU A 32 -2.15 -24.02 -18.48
CA GLU A 32 -1.48 -22.99 -19.29
C GLU A 32 -1.27 -21.68 -18.52
N THR A 33 -2.30 -21.21 -17.82
CA THR A 33 -2.20 -19.97 -17.02
C THR A 33 -1.27 -20.12 -15.82
N LEU A 34 -1.25 -21.27 -15.13
CA LEU A 34 -0.29 -21.52 -14.05
C LEU A 34 1.18 -21.50 -14.52
N GLN A 35 1.42 -21.79 -15.80
CA GLN A 35 2.76 -21.75 -16.39
C GLN A 35 3.22 -20.32 -16.72
N THR A 36 2.31 -19.48 -17.22
CA THR A 36 2.66 -18.14 -17.75
C THR A 36 2.46 -17.01 -16.75
N GLU A 37 1.48 -17.12 -15.85
CA GLU A 37 1.16 -16.06 -14.89
C GLU A 37 2.27 -15.86 -13.86
N ILE A 38 2.34 -14.63 -13.34
CA ILE A 38 3.25 -14.21 -12.27
C ILE A 38 2.50 -13.35 -11.24
N GLY A 39 3.13 -13.14 -10.10
CA GLY A 39 2.64 -12.23 -9.06
C GLY A 39 1.26 -12.62 -8.53
N LYS A 40 0.43 -11.60 -8.29
CA LYS A 40 -0.98 -11.74 -7.86
C LYS A 40 -1.78 -12.69 -8.74
N ALA A 41 -1.67 -12.59 -10.06
CA ALA A 41 -2.44 -13.44 -10.97
C ALA A 41 -2.10 -14.93 -10.80
N LEU A 42 -0.81 -15.25 -10.59
CA LEU A 42 -0.38 -16.62 -10.28
C LEU A 42 -0.92 -17.11 -8.93
N ARG A 43 -0.86 -16.27 -7.89
CA ARG A 43 -1.40 -16.60 -6.56
C ARG A 43 -2.90 -16.89 -6.64
N GLU A 44 -3.66 -15.99 -7.26
CA GLU A 44 -5.11 -16.16 -7.45
C GLU A 44 -5.45 -17.39 -8.28
N ARG A 45 -4.71 -17.67 -9.37
CA ARG A 45 -4.93 -18.86 -10.19
C ARG A 45 -4.65 -20.14 -9.39
N THR A 46 -3.60 -20.15 -8.58
CA THR A 46 -3.25 -21.29 -7.72
C THR A 46 -4.33 -21.52 -6.66
N GLU A 47 -4.84 -20.46 -6.04
CA GLU A 47 -5.93 -20.53 -5.07
C GLU A 47 -7.24 -21.03 -5.69
N GLN A 48 -7.57 -20.54 -6.89
CA GLN A 48 -8.74 -20.98 -7.67
C GLN A 48 -8.65 -22.47 -8.02
N PHE A 49 -7.48 -22.94 -8.48
CA PHE A 49 -7.23 -24.37 -8.73
C PHE A 49 -7.58 -25.21 -7.50
N TRP A 50 -7.05 -24.82 -6.33
CA TRP A 50 -7.28 -25.53 -5.07
C TRP A 50 -8.74 -25.44 -4.60
N GLN A 51 -9.38 -24.29 -4.77
CA GLN A 51 -10.79 -24.12 -4.44
C GLN A 51 -11.66 -25.05 -5.29
N GLN A 52 -11.46 -25.06 -6.60
CA GLN A 52 -12.25 -25.84 -7.54
C GLN A 52 -12.02 -27.34 -7.37
N CYS A 53 -10.77 -27.78 -7.19
CA CYS A 53 -10.49 -29.20 -7.01
C CYS A 53 -11.06 -29.75 -5.69
N ARG A 54 -11.09 -28.93 -4.62
CA ARG A 54 -11.68 -29.32 -3.33
C ARG A 54 -13.18 -29.41 -3.40
N GLN A 55 -13.83 -28.44 -4.05
CA GLN A 55 -15.29 -28.47 -4.29
C GLN A 55 -15.72 -29.72 -5.06
N GLN A 56 -14.90 -30.17 -6.00
CA GLN A 56 -15.17 -31.36 -6.82
C GLN A 56 -14.62 -32.66 -6.23
N ASN A 57 -13.86 -32.60 -5.13
CA ASN A 57 -13.14 -33.73 -4.51
C ASN A 57 -12.22 -34.50 -5.48
N VAL A 58 -11.49 -33.78 -6.33
CA VAL A 58 -10.61 -34.36 -7.39
C VAL A 58 -9.15 -33.87 -7.32
N CYS A 59 -8.72 -33.25 -6.21
CA CYS A 59 -7.39 -32.62 -6.13
C CYS A 59 -6.23 -33.56 -6.47
N ALA A 60 -6.26 -34.82 -6.01
CA ALA A 60 -5.19 -35.78 -6.31
C ALA A 60 -5.05 -36.04 -7.82
N ALA A 61 -6.18 -36.30 -8.50
CA ALA A 61 -6.18 -36.52 -9.94
C ALA A 61 -5.75 -35.27 -10.73
N ARG A 62 -6.20 -34.08 -10.29
CA ARG A 62 -5.86 -32.81 -10.95
C ARG A 62 -4.40 -32.41 -10.74
N LEU A 63 -3.83 -32.64 -9.56
CA LEU A 63 -2.39 -32.45 -9.33
C LEU A 63 -1.56 -33.39 -10.21
N GLN A 64 -1.96 -34.65 -10.37
CA GLN A 64 -1.23 -35.58 -11.23
C GLN A 64 -1.25 -35.13 -12.70
N GLN A 65 -2.35 -34.54 -13.18
CA GLN A 65 -2.42 -33.94 -14.51
C GLN A 65 -1.47 -32.74 -14.63
N LEU A 66 -1.48 -31.83 -13.66
CA LEU A 66 -0.58 -30.67 -13.64
C LEU A 66 0.90 -31.08 -13.62
N GLN A 67 1.26 -32.18 -12.97
CA GLN A 67 2.64 -32.67 -12.93
C GLN A 67 3.21 -32.98 -14.31
N VAL A 68 2.35 -33.39 -15.27
CA VAL A 68 2.76 -33.68 -16.65
C VAL A 68 2.78 -32.43 -17.51
N GLN A 69 1.97 -31.42 -17.17
CA GLN A 69 1.82 -30.19 -17.95
C GLN A 69 2.82 -29.09 -17.54
N LEU A 70 3.14 -29.00 -16.24
CA LEU A 70 3.95 -27.92 -15.69
C LEU A 70 5.42 -28.31 -15.55
N PRO A 71 6.35 -27.36 -15.76
CA PRO A 71 7.72 -27.50 -15.31
C PRO A 71 7.79 -27.82 -13.81
N HIS A 72 8.79 -28.57 -13.38
CA HIS A 72 8.91 -29.04 -11.99
C HIS A 72 8.77 -27.90 -10.96
N GLU A 73 9.43 -26.76 -11.17
CA GLU A 73 9.34 -25.60 -10.28
C GLU A 73 7.92 -25.01 -10.22
N ARG A 74 7.18 -24.98 -11.33
CA ARG A 74 5.79 -24.49 -11.35
C ARG A 74 4.85 -25.49 -10.67
N TYR A 75 5.05 -26.79 -10.90
CA TYR A 75 4.28 -27.83 -10.24
C TYR A 75 4.47 -27.81 -8.73
N GLU A 76 5.72 -27.75 -8.24
CA GLU A 76 6.03 -27.75 -6.81
C GLU A 76 5.39 -26.55 -6.10
N LEU A 77 5.43 -25.36 -6.71
CA LEU A 77 4.76 -24.16 -6.22
C LEU A 77 3.27 -24.42 -5.96
N VAL A 78 2.57 -24.99 -6.94
CA VAL A 78 1.13 -25.28 -6.83
C VAL A 78 0.88 -26.35 -5.78
N ALA A 79 1.64 -27.44 -5.81
CA ALA A 79 1.47 -28.59 -4.94
C ALA A 79 1.71 -28.25 -3.45
N LEU A 80 2.69 -27.40 -3.15
CA LEU A 80 3.06 -27.00 -1.79
C LEU A 80 2.42 -25.68 -1.35
N TYR A 81 1.55 -25.09 -2.17
CA TYR A 81 1.11 -23.70 -2.00
C TYR A 81 0.61 -23.38 -0.59
N TRP A 82 -0.39 -24.12 -0.11
CA TRP A 82 -0.99 -23.86 1.20
C TRP A 82 -0.05 -24.12 2.38
N GLN A 83 0.84 -25.11 2.26
CA GLN A 83 1.83 -25.40 3.31
C GLN A 83 2.83 -24.25 3.42
N LYS A 84 3.39 -23.82 2.29
CA LYS A 84 4.36 -22.71 2.26
C LYS A 84 3.69 -21.38 2.62
N GLN A 85 2.46 -21.13 2.19
CA GLN A 85 1.71 -19.94 2.58
C GLN A 85 1.50 -19.88 4.11
N ALA A 86 1.08 -20.99 4.74
CA ALA A 86 0.93 -21.05 6.20
C ALA A 86 2.27 -20.82 6.93
N GLN A 87 3.37 -21.35 6.41
CA GLN A 87 4.71 -21.12 6.96
C GLN A 87 5.12 -19.64 6.86
N ARG A 88 4.85 -19.01 5.72
CA ARG A 88 5.10 -17.58 5.49
C ARG A 88 4.31 -16.72 6.47
N ASP A 89 3.02 -16.98 6.60
CA ASP A 89 2.14 -16.20 7.48
C ASP A 89 2.56 -16.35 8.95
N ALA A 90 3.01 -17.54 9.36
CA ALA A 90 3.58 -17.76 10.68
C ALA A 90 4.85 -16.94 10.92
N LEU A 91 5.78 -16.90 9.95
CA LEU A 91 7.02 -16.12 10.04
C LEU A 91 6.74 -14.61 10.11
N LEU A 92 5.81 -14.11 9.30
CA LEU A 92 5.40 -12.70 9.35
C LEU A 92 4.69 -12.36 10.67
N GLY A 93 3.97 -13.29 11.27
CA GLY A 93 3.26 -13.09 12.54
C GLY A 93 4.12 -13.21 13.80
N MET A 94 5.32 -13.79 13.71
CA MET A 94 6.22 -13.98 14.87
C MET A 94 6.99 -12.72 15.27
N GLU A 95 7.24 -11.81 14.32
CA GLU A 95 8.05 -10.63 14.58
C GLU A 95 7.20 -9.36 14.54
N LEU A 96 7.15 -8.65 15.67
CA LEU A 96 6.54 -7.33 15.74
C LEU A 96 7.53 -6.33 15.16
N ILE A 97 7.34 -5.98 13.89
CA ILE A 97 8.12 -4.91 13.28
C ILE A 97 7.73 -3.59 13.95
N GLY A 98 8.73 -2.89 14.50
CA GLY A 98 8.53 -1.62 15.18
C GLY A 98 7.81 -0.61 14.29
N VAL A 99 6.93 0.19 14.91
CA VAL A 99 6.23 1.26 14.19
C VAL A 99 7.23 2.22 13.55
N ASP A 100 8.34 2.48 14.24
CA ASP A 100 9.42 3.40 13.82
C ASP A 100 10.41 2.79 12.82
N THR A 101 10.30 1.50 12.49
CA THR A 101 11.16 0.88 11.47
C THR A 101 10.90 1.54 10.11
N GLU A 102 11.97 1.90 9.41
CA GLU A 102 11.87 2.54 8.10
C GLU A 102 11.11 1.65 7.11
N LEU A 103 10.32 2.26 6.23
CA LEU A 103 9.52 1.52 5.26
C LEU A 103 10.37 0.59 4.39
N GLY A 104 11.57 1.03 4.01
CA GLY A 104 12.51 0.23 3.24
C GLY A 104 12.95 -1.05 3.97
N ASP A 105 13.17 -0.97 5.28
CA ASP A 105 13.53 -2.12 6.11
C ASP A 105 12.35 -3.08 6.28
N LYS A 106 11.13 -2.54 6.45
CA LYS A 106 9.90 -3.36 6.48
C LYS A 106 9.73 -4.15 5.19
N MET A 107 9.96 -3.52 4.04
CA MET A 107 9.88 -4.17 2.72
C MET A 107 10.97 -5.22 2.53
N ALA A 108 12.21 -4.91 2.94
CA ALA A 108 13.33 -5.85 2.88
C ALA A 108 13.09 -7.09 3.75
N TYR A 109 12.50 -6.91 4.94
CA TYR A 109 12.09 -8.00 5.82
C TYR A 109 11.03 -8.89 5.18
N VAL A 110 9.96 -8.33 4.63
CA VAL A 110 8.94 -9.14 3.93
C VAL A 110 9.56 -9.95 2.80
N LYS A 111 10.41 -9.32 1.98
CA LYS A 111 11.11 -10.00 0.88
C LYS A 111 12.03 -11.11 1.37
N SER A 112 12.71 -10.94 2.50
CA SER A 112 13.57 -11.98 3.06
C SER A 112 12.79 -13.20 3.55
N ILE A 113 11.62 -12.98 4.19
CA ILE A 113 10.71 -14.07 4.59
C ILE A 113 10.16 -14.80 3.37
N ASP A 114 9.73 -14.08 2.34
CA ASP A 114 9.26 -14.69 1.10
C ASP A 114 10.34 -15.60 0.48
N GLN A 115 11.58 -15.11 0.40
CA GLN A 115 12.72 -15.86 -0.12
C GLN A 115 13.10 -17.06 0.78
N GLN A 116 12.97 -16.93 2.10
CA GLN A 116 13.20 -18.03 3.03
C GLN A 116 12.21 -19.19 2.80
N VAL A 117 10.94 -18.88 2.51
CA VAL A 117 9.89 -19.88 2.35
C VAL A 117 9.83 -20.45 0.93
N TRP A 118 9.93 -19.57 -0.07
CA TRP A 118 9.70 -19.92 -1.47
C TRP A 118 10.98 -20.01 -2.30
N GLY A 119 12.13 -19.63 -1.75
CA GLY A 119 13.39 -19.61 -2.51
C GLY A 119 13.26 -18.73 -3.76
N ARG A 120 13.72 -19.24 -4.90
CA ARG A 120 13.63 -18.54 -6.19
C ARG A 120 12.21 -18.33 -6.70
N GLN A 121 11.24 -19.11 -6.22
CA GLN A 121 9.84 -18.94 -6.61
C GLN A 121 9.25 -17.65 -6.03
N ALA A 122 9.86 -17.06 -5.00
CA ALA A 122 9.44 -15.78 -4.43
C ALA A 122 9.40 -14.67 -5.49
N ASP A 123 10.42 -14.58 -6.35
CA ASP A 123 10.52 -13.54 -7.38
C ASP A 123 9.39 -13.65 -8.43
N ILE A 124 8.89 -14.86 -8.65
CA ILE A 124 7.77 -15.12 -9.56
C ILE A 124 6.45 -14.89 -8.83
N LEU A 125 6.30 -15.40 -7.61
CA LEU A 125 5.07 -15.33 -6.82
C LEU A 125 4.74 -13.91 -6.39
N PHE A 126 5.73 -13.08 -6.09
CA PHE A 126 5.58 -11.73 -5.54
C PHE A 126 6.11 -10.65 -6.48
N ALA A 127 6.23 -10.96 -7.78
CA ALA A 127 6.75 -10.03 -8.80
C ALA A 127 6.07 -8.66 -8.76
N ASP A 128 4.73 -8.65 -8.65
CA ASP A 128 3.91 -7.45 -8.51
C ASP A 128 4.24 -6.65 -7.25
N GLN A 129 4.36 -7.34 -6.12
CA GLN A 129 4.63 -6.73 -4.82
C GLN A 129 6.03 -6.13 -4.77
N TYR A 130 7.02 -6.82 -5.34
CA TYR A 130 8.39 -6.32 -5.41
C TYR A 130 8.51 -5.13 -6.35
N ALA A 131 7.84 -5.18 -7.50
CA ALA A 131 7.76 -4.01 -8.39
C ALA A 131 7.09 -2.82 -7.69
N TYR A 132 6.06 -3.05 -6.86
CA TYR A 132 5.45 -2.00 -6.05
C TYR A 132 6.42 -1.43 -5.01
N TYR A 133 7.19 -2.29 -4.33
CA TYR A 133 8.20 -1.85 -3.37
C TYR A 133 9.27 -0.97 -4.02
N ASP A 134 9.75 -1.36 -5.20
CA ASP A 134 10.71 -0.56 -5.97
C ASP A 134 10.09 0.79 -6.41
N PHE A 135 8.81 0.78 -6.77
CA PHE A 135 8.07 1.99 -7.16
C PHE A 135 7.89 2.99 -6.01
N VAL A 136 7.49 2.53 -4.82
CA VAL A 136 7.23 3.41 -3.66
C VAL A 136 8.48 3.74 -2.85
N ARG A 137 9.59 3.04 -3.08
CA ARG A 137 10.87 3.38 -2.46
C ARG A 137 11.24 4.79 -2.89
N GLN A 138 11.29 5.70 -1.92
CA GLN A 138 11.84 7.04 -2.14
C GLN A 138 13.32 6.88 -2.45
N PRO A 139 13.80 7.25 -3.65
CA PRO A 139 15.22 7.20 -3.92
C PRO A 139 15.95 8.20 -3.01
N ASN A 140 17.18 7.84 -2.62
CA ASN A 140 18.15 8.79 -2.09
C ASN A 140 18.43 9.93 -3.11
N ASP A 141 18.02 9.77 -4.37
CA ASP A 141 18.19 10.73 -5.48
C ASP A 141 17.32 12.00 -5.39
N TYR A 142 16.44 12.12 -4.38
CA TYR A 142 15.73 13.38 -4.16
C TYR A 142 16.65 14.53 -3.71
N GLU A 143 17.88 14.22 -3.28
CA GLU A 143 18.90 15.23 -2.93
C GLU A 143 19.22 16.22 -4.08
N GLY A 144 18.88 15.88 -5.33
CA GLY A 144 19.08 16.76 -6.50
C GLY A 144 17.85 17.59 -6.93
N ILE A 145 16.66 17.35 -6.38
CA ILE A 145 15.44 18.08 -6.76
C ILE A 145 15.34 19.37 -5.94
N ALA A 146 15.59 20.52 -6.56
CA ALA A 146 15.62 21.81 -5.85
C ALA A 146 14.38 22.67 -6.11
N SER A 147 13.58 22.34 -7.12
CA SER A 147 12.45 23.15 -7.57
C SER A 147 11.14 22.37 -7.67
N VAL A 148 10.03 23.13 -7.73
CA VAL A 148 8.67 22.61 -7.92
C VAL A 148 8.54 21.91 -9.27
N GLU A 149 9.10 22.50 -10.33
CA GLU A 149 9.03 21.95 -11.69
C GLU A 149 9.77 20.61 -11.80
N GLU A 150 11.00 20.53 -11.28
CA GLU A 150 11.77 19.28 -11.25
C GLU A 150 11.04 18.19 -10.44
N ALA A 151 10.40 18.56 -9.33
CA ALA A 151 9.63 17.63 -8.51
C ALA A 151 8.42 17.08 -9.27
N LEU A 152 7.64 17.95 -9.91
CA LEU A 152 6.49 17.55 -10.73
C LEU A 152 6.91 16.62 -11.86
N GLN A 153 7.95 16.99 -12.62
CA GLN A 153 8.45 16.18 -13.74
C GLN A 153 8.96 14.82 -13.27
N SER A 154 9.70 14.77 -12.17
CA SER A 154 10.22 13.51 -11.61
C SER A 154 9.10 12.58 -11.18
N ILE A 155 8.08 13.11 -10.49
CA ILE A 155 6.92 12.33 -10.02
C ILE A 155 6.11 11.83 -11.21
N GLU A 156 5.80 12.68 -12.19
CA GLU A 156 5.05 12.29 -13.39
C GLU A 156 5.80 11.23 -14.21
N GLN A 157 7.10 11.41 -14.41
CA GLN A 157 7.94 10.45 -15.12
C GLN A 157 7.89 9.08 -14.43
N ARG A 158 7.98 9.05 -13.10
CA ARG A 158 7.90 7.80 -12.32
C ARG A 158 6.54 7.13 -12.46
N LEU A 159 5.44 7.87 -12.32
CA LEU A 159 4.10 7.29 -12.47
C LEU A 159 3.88 6.75 -13.89
N THR A 160 4.44 7.42 -14.90
CA THR A 160 4.34 7.01 -16.31
C THR A 160 5.22 5.80 -16.63
N GLN A 161 6.43 5.70 -16.05
CA GLN A 161 7.30 4.53 -16.20
C GLN A 161 6.62 3.23 -15.74
N HIS A 162 5.72 3.32 -14.76
CA HIS A 162 4.97 2.19 -14.21
C HIS A 162 3.51 2.14 -14.69
N GLN A 163 3.16 2.82 -15.78
CA GLN A 163 1.77 2.92 -16.25
C GLN A 163 1.12 1.55 -16.53
N TYR A 164 1.87 0.62 -17.09
CA TYR A 164 1.40 -0.74 -17.37
C TYR A 164 1.11 -1.57 -16.10
N GLN A 165 1.51 -1.08 -14.92
CA GLN A 165 1.32 -1.74 -13.63
C GLN A 165 0.23 -1.07 -12.78
N TRP A 166 -0.46 -0.04 -13.29
CA TRP A 166 -1.44 0.71 -12.50
C TRP A 166 -2.53 -0.18 -11.90
N ASP A 167 -3.05 -1.14 -12.66
CA ASP A 167 -4.04 -2.11 -12.15
C ASP A 167 -3.51 -2.90 -10.97
N THR A 168 -2.26 -3.33 -11.07
CA THR A 168 -1.59 -4.12 -10.05
C THR A 168 -1.27 -3.29 -8.80
N PHE A 169 -0.96 -2.01 -8.99
CA PHE A 169 -0.66 -1.04 -7.93
C PHE A 169 -1.92 -0.35 -7.38
N SER A 170 -3.11 -0.73 -7.86
CA SER A 170 -4.38 -0.08 -7.50
C SER A 170 -4.43 1.42 -7.83
N LEU A 171 -3.78 1.85 -8.91
CA LEU A 171 -3.68 3.23 -9.38
C LEU A 171 -4.64 3.55 -10.55
N ASN A 172 -5.79 2.89 -10.57
CA ASN A 172 -6.73 2.94 -11.71
C ASN A 172 -7.51 4.25 -11.78
N THR A 173 -7.69 4.91 -10.64
CA THR A 173 -8.41 6.17 -10.55
C THR A 173 -7.45 7.36 -10.50
N GLY A 174 -7.94 8.53 -10.91
CA GLY A 174 -7.20 9.78 -10.75
C GLY A 174 -6.81 10.05 -9.29
N ASN A 175 -7.76 9.83 -8.37
CA ASN A 175 -7.54 9.95 -6.94
C ASN A 175 -6.41 9.03 -6.42
N ALA A 176 -6.39 7.75 -6.82
CA ALA A 176 -5.33 6.83 -6.39
C ALA A 176 -3.95 7.26 -6.90
N ARG A 177 -3.86 7.77 -8.14
CA ARG A 177 -2.62 8.33 -8.69
C ARG A 177 -2.18 9.59 -7.95
N TYR A 178 -3.11 10.47 -7.63
CA TYR A 178 -2.83 11.66 -6.83
C TYR A 178 -2.29 11.31 -5.44
N GLU A 179 -2.97 10.43 -4.71
CA GLU A 179 -2.56 9.99 -3.36
C GLU A 179 -1.19 9.29 -3.36
N GLN A 180 -0.86 8.59 -4.44
CA GLN A 180 0.46 8.02 -4.61
C GLN A 180 1.51 9.08 -4.96
N ALA A 181 1.17 10.03 -5.83
CA ALA A 181 2.06 11.11 -6.24
C ALA A 181 2.45 12.03 -5.08
N ILE A 182 1.51 12.36 -4.18
CA ILE A 182 1.82 13.22 -3.01
C ILE A 182 2.83 12.57 -2.04
N ARG A 183 2.88 11.23 -1.98
CA ARG A 183 3.86 10.49 -1.14
C ARG A 183 5.27 10.55 -1.70
N LEU A 184 5.41 10.90 -2.97
CA LEU A 184 6.68 11.05 -3.68
C LEU A 184 7.19 12.49 -3.65
N ILE A 185 6.47 13.42 -3.01
CA ILE A 185 6.93 14.79 -2.85
C ILE A 185 8.17 14.81 -1.94
N PRO A 186 9.29 15.42 -2.39
CA PRO A 186 10.50 15.45 -1.59
C PRO A 186 10.31 16.19 -0.27
N GLN A 187 10.79 15.58 0.83
CA GLN A 187 10.55 16.08 2.17
C GLN A 187 11.37 17.34 2.51
N HIS A 188 12.48 17.57 1.81
CA HIS A 188 13.36 18.73 2.01
C HIS A 188 12.83 20.02 1.37
N LEU A 189 11.85 19.94 0.47
CA LEU A 189 11.17 21.11 -0.08
C LEU A 189 10.44 21.89 1.04
N SER A 190 10.40 23.21 0.91
CA SER A 190 9.65 24.07 1.84
C SER A 190 8.16 23.76 1.82
N LEU A 191 7.42 24.17 2.85
CA LEU A 191 5.97 24.00 2.87
C LEU A 191 5.30 24.61 1.62
N GLU A 192 5.70 25.83 1.24
CA GLU A 192 5.18 26.52 0.06
C GLU A 192 5.44 25.73 -1.23
N GLN A 193 6.68 25.27 -1.42
CA GLN A 193 7.05 24.45 -2.59
C GLN A 193 6.26 23.14 -2.63
N ARG A 194 6.09 22.47 -1.49
CA ARG A 194 5.31 21.21 -1.44
C ARG A 194 3.84 21.44 -1.75
N LEU A 195 3.25 22.55 -1.29
CA LEU A 195 1.86 22.90 -1.62
C LEU A 195 1.69 23.18 -3.12
N GLU A 196 2.67 23.85 -3.74
CA GLU A 196 2.67 24.11 -5.17
C GLU A 196 2.79 22.81 -5.98
N VAL A 197 3.68 21.89 -5.58
CA VAL A 197 3.75 20.55 -6.18
C VAL A 197 2.42 19.81 -6.01
N GLN A 198 1.82 19.83 -4.81
CA GLN A 198 0.51 19.20 -4.59
C GLN A 198 -0.58 19.79 -5.50
N GLN A 199 -0.56 21.09 -5.75
CA GLN A 199 -1.51 21.73 -6.65
C GLN A 199 -1.29 21.28 -8.10
N GLY A 200 -0.04 21.27 -8.58
CA GLY A 200 0.27 20.76 -9.92
C GLY A 200 -0.15 19.30 -10.11
N LEU A 201 0.08 18.45 -9.11
CA LEU A 201 -0.39 17.05 -9.12
C LEU A 201 -1.93 16.94 -9.11
N ALA A 202 -2.62 17.84 -8.41
CA ALA A 202 -4.08 17.88 -8.41
C ALA A 202 -4.63 18.25 -9.78
N GLU A 203 -3.99 19.19 -10.49
CA GLU A 203 -4.34 19.55 -11.86
C GLU A 203 -4.17 18.39 -12.84
N LEU A 204 -3.13 17.58 -12.67
CA LEU A 204 -2.84 16.42 -13.53
C LEU A 204 -3.81 15.25 -13.33
N TYR A 205 -4.19 14.95 -12.08
CA TYR A 205 -4.85 13.68 -11.76
C TYR A 205 -6.29 13.80 -11.27
N LEU A 206 -6.70 14.95 -10.74
CA LEU A 206 -8.00 15.10 -10.09
C LEU A 206 -9.01 15.83 -10.96
N ASN A 207 -10.29 15.55 -10.73
CA ASN A 207 -11.39 16.31 -11.34
C ASN A 207 -11.61 17.65 -10.63
N GLU A 208 -12.46 18.52 -11.19
CA GLU A 208 -12.70 19.87 -10.67
C GLU A 208 -13.17 19.91 -9.22
N HIS A 209 -14.09 19.01 -8.85
CA HIS A 209 -14.60 18.94 -7.48
C HIS A 209 -13.50 18.54 -6.49
N GLU A 210 -12.73 17.50 -6.83
CA GLU A 210 -11.60 17.04 -6.00
C GLU A 210 -10.50 18.10 -5.87
N ARG A 211 -10.23 18.87 -6.93
CA ARG A 211 -9.27 19.99 -6.87
C ARG A 211 -9.74 21.10 -5.93
N SER A 212 -11.03 21.42 -5.92
CA SER A 212 -11.59 22.38 -4.97
C SER A 212 -11.39 21.95 -3.52
N GLU A 213 -11.58 20.66 -3.22
CA GLU A 213 -11.36 20.10 -1.88
C GLU A 213 -9.87 20.15 -1.48
N VAL A 214 -8.96 19.86 -2.41
CA VAL A 214 -7.51 20.01 -2.18
C VAL A 214 -7.16 21.46 -1.87
N ALA A 215 -7.62 22.41 -2.69
CA ALA A 215 -7.34 23.83 -2.48
C ALA A 215 -7.83 24.32 -1.11
N HIS A 216 -9.02 23.89 -0.68
CA HIS A 216 -9.53 24.21 0.65
C HIS A 216 -8.61 23.69 1.76
N ARG A 217 -8.18 22.41 1.68
CA ARG A 217 -7.25 21.83 2.65
C ARG A 217 -5.90 22.55 2.69
N GLN A 218 -5.41 23.02 1.55
CA GLN A 218 -4.14 23.76 1.49
C GLN A 218 -4.25 25.12 2.20
N ILE A 219 -5.38 25.82 2.08
CA ILE A 219 -5.65 27.05 2.84
C ILE A 219 -5.64 26.76 4.34
N GLU A 220 -6.29 25.68 4.78
CA GLU A 220 -6.29 25.27 6.19
C GLU A 220 -4.87 24.94 6.69
N GLN A 221 -4.06 24.24 5.89
CA GLN A 221 -2.67 23.91 6.24
C GLN A 221 -1.80 25.17 6.39
N GLN A 222 -1.95 26.15 5.50
CA GLN A 222 -1.25 27.43 5.61
C GLN A 222 -1.69 28.21 6.85
N ALA A 223 -3.00 28.25 7.15
CA ALA A 223 -3.52 28.89 8.35
C ALA A 223 -3.00 28.23 9.63
N GLN A 224 -2.96 26.90 9.67
CA GLN A 224 -2.38 26.14 10.80
C GLN A 224 -0.89 26.43 10.96
N ALA A 225 -0.12 26.45 9.86
CA ALA A 225 1.30 26.78 9.90
C ALA A 225 1.54 28.19 10.45
N ALA A 226 0.75 29.18 10.02
CA ALA A 226 0.79 30.53 10.55
C ALA A 226 0.45 30.57 12.05
N GLN A 227 -0.61 29.88 12.48
CA GLN A 227 -1.00 29.81 13.89
C GLN A 227 0.11 29.19 14.77
N VAL A 228 0.84 28.20 14.27
CA VAL A 228 2.00 27.62 14.97
C VAL A 228 3.13 28.64 15.12
N ILE A 229 3.44 29.40 14.08
CA ILE A 229 4.46 30.46 14.13
C ILE A 229 4.05 31.54 15.14
N ASP A 230 2.81 32.02 15.07
CA ASP A 230 2.27 33.02 16.00
C ASP A 230 2.32 32.53 17.45
N TYR A 231 1.96 31.26 17.68
CA TYR A 231 2.02 30.64 18.99
C TYR A 231 3.45 30.61 19.53
N GLN A 232 4.42 30.20 18.71
CA GLN A 232 5.83 30.14 19.11
C GLN A 232 6.39 31.52 19.46
N GLN A 233 6.08 32.55 18.67
CA GLN A 233 6.49 33.92 18.92
C GLN A 233 5.87 34.46 20.22
N ALA A 234 4.57 34.27 20.41
CA ALA A 234 3.87 34.70 21.61
C ALA A 234 4.37 33.96 22.86
N LEU A 235 4.67 32.67 22.76
CA LEU A 235 5.25 31.88 23.84
C LEU A 235 6.66 32.37 24.19
N ALA A 236 7.51 32.69 23.21
CA ALA A 236 8.84 33.24 23.45
C ALA A 236 8.77 34.59 24.21
N GLN A 237 7.79 35.43 23.88
CA GLN A 237 7.54 36.68 24.58
C GLN A 237 7.05 36.47 26.03
N LEU A 238 6.19 35.47 26.25
CA LEU A 238 5.80 35.06 27.61
C LEU A 238 7.02 34.60 28.42
N GLU A 239 7.85 33.72 27.88
CA GLU A 239 9.04 33.21 28.58
C GLU A 239 10.03 34.33 28.92
N LYS A 240 10.21 35.32 28.02
CA LYS A 240 10.99 36.52 28.32
C LYS A 240 10.40 37.34 29.47
N THR A 241 9.08 37.48 29.51
CA THR A 241 8.36 38.17 30.59
C THR A 241 8.51 37.44 31.91
N LEU A 242 8.33 36.11 31.92
CA LEU A 242 8.54 35.27 33.10
C LEU A 242 9.98 35.36 33.60
N SER A 243 10.98 35.30 32.72
CA SER A 243 12.39 35.44 33.10
C SER A 243 12.68 36.79 33.78
N ASN A 244 12.11 37.88 33.26
CA ASN A 244 12.23 39.19 33.90
C ASN A 244 11.51 39.25 35.25
N GLN A 245 10.30 38.71 35.33
CA GLN A 245 9.52 38.62 36.57
C GLN A 245 10.25 37.83 37.66
N ARG A 246 10.92 36.73 37.30
CA ARG A 246 11.75 35.95 38.23
C ARG A 246 12.88 36.77 38.84
N LYS A 247 13.52 37.62 38.04
CA LYS A 247 14.64 38.46 38.49
C LYS A 247 14.20 39.69 39.28
N THR A 248 12.92 40.04 39.25
CA THR A 248 12.39 41.30 39.79
C THR A 248 11.27 41.04 40.80
N ALA A 249 10.01 41.09 40.37
CA ALA A 249 8.82 41.00 41.21
C ALA A 249 8.73 39.71 42.05
N TYR A 250 9.36 38.62 41.59
CA TYR A 250 9.34 37.32 42.25
C TYR A 250 10.74 36.78 42.57
N ALA A 251 11.71 37.67 42.79
CA ALA A 251 13.07 37.30 43.18
C ALA A 251 13.14 36.56 44.53
N THR A 252 12.17 36.84 45.42
CA THR A 252 12.08 36.25 46.77
C THR A 252 11.39 34.88 46.80
N LEU A 253 10.71 34.47 45.73
CA LEU A 253 10.07 33.15 45.67
C LEU A 253 11.12 32.04 45.73
N SER A 254 10.83 30.96 46.43
CA SER A 254 11.61 29.74 46.30
C SER A 254 11.55 29.19 44.86
N THR A 255 12.47 28.31 44.51
CA THR A 255 12.49 27.66 43.18
C THR A 255 11.19 26.90 42.93
N GLU A 256 10.64 26.22 43.93
CA GLU A 256 9.41 25.44 43.79
C GLU A 256 8.18 26.34 43.55
N GLU A 257 8.06 27.44 44.30
CA GLU A 257 6.99 28.42 44.10
C GLU A 257 7.05 29.07 42.72
N TRP A 258 8.27 29.39 42.25
CA TRP A 258 8.48 29.93 40.91
C TRP A 258 8.06 28.96 39.82
N VAL A 259 8.45 27.68 39.91
CA VAL A 259 8.08 26.66 38.92
C VAL A 259 6.56 26.49 38.85
N ARG A 260 5.88 26.44 40.00
CA ARG A 260 4.41 26.37 40.07
C ARG A 260 3.76 27.60 39.43
N TYR A 261 4.24 28.79 39.75
CA TYR A 261 3.74 30.04 39.16
C TYR A 261 3.93 30.07 37.64
N ALA A 262 5.15 29.80 37.14
CA ALA A 262 5.46 29.80 35.72
C ALA A 262 4.63 28.77 34.95
N ALA A 263 4.45 27.56 35.51
CA ALA A 263 3.60 26.53 34.91
C ALA A 263 2.13 26.99 34.78
N LYS A 264 1.59 27.65 35.80
CA LYS A 264 0.24 28.24 35.76
C LYS A 264 0.13 29.30 34.66
N GLN A 265 1.11 30.20 34.55
CA GLN A 265 1.11 31.24 33.51
C GLN A 265 1.13 30.65 32.10
N ARG A 266 1.97 29.63 31.85
CA ARG A 266 1.98 28.90 30.56
C ARG A 266 0.67 28.16 30.28
N TYR A 267 0.00 27.66 31.30
CA TYR A 267 -1.31 27.00 31.14
C TYR A 267 -2.38 28.02 30.73
N GLU A 268 -2.50 29.13 31.46
CA GLU A 268 -3.47 30.18 31.15
C GLU A 268 -3.21 30.81 29.78
N PHE A 269 -1.93 31.03 29.43
CA PHE A 269 -1.54 31.48 28.10
C PHE A 269 -2.01 30.54 26.99
N ARG A 270 -1.74 29.22 27.10
CA ARG A 270 -2.18 28.23 26.11
C ARG A 270 -3.70 28.24 25.96
N LYS A 271 -4.42 28.24 27.08
CA LYS A 271 -5.89 28.29 27.08
C LYS A 271 -6.40 29.56 26.39
N ALA A 272 -5.81 30.71 26.68
CA ALA A 272 -6.22 31.98 26.08
C ALA A 272 -5.86 32.10 24.59
N PHE A 273 -4.75 31.50 24.17
CA PHE A 273 -4.30 31.53 22.78
C PHE A 273 -5.21 30.69 21.88
N PHE A 274 -5.52 29.45 22.27
CA PHE A 274 -6.33 28.52 21.47
C PHE A 274 -7.85 28.66 21.65
N ALA A 275 -8.32 29.57 22.51
CA ALA A 275 -9.74 29.89 22.65
C ALA A 275 -10.23 30.99 21.70
N ARG A 276 -9.34 31.52 20.84
CA ARG A 276 -9.61 32.50 19.79
C ARG A 276 -9.77 31.78 18.47
#